data_AF-A0A927YN30-F1
#
_entry.id   AF-A0A927YN30-F1
#
_cell.length_a   1.000
_cell.length_b   1.000
_cell.length_c   1.000
_cell.angle_alpha   90.00
_cell.angle_beta   90.00
_cell.angle_gamma   90.00
#
_symmetry.space_group_name_H-M   'P 1'
#
loop_
_entity.id
_entity.type
_entity.pdbx_description
1 polymer ?
#
loop_
_entity_poly.entity_id
_entity_poly.type
_entity_poly.pdbx_seq_one_letter_code
_entity_poly.pdbx_strand_id
1 'polypeptide(L)'
;MQMDNEYHKEVMDIVYLLEIYLKRPVGTGEFQTILNWVENYHMSLDLIQYLIELSFKKEKANIKYMDAIAKNWYLADLKTVEEAKKYSKIRDTIIFPIKNAMQIYARDLIKPEIEIIEEWARKYEFSTEIYEEACKRTIKSTGKPTFKYTDKILNNWKRAGVKNLGDIEKLDDAYNYNNKQYTSKLKNVPEKKKNKFHNFNEREYTSEQMNELEKKLLGF
;
A
#
# COMPACT_ATOMS: atom_id res chain seq x y z
N MET A 1 -14.23 40.47 17.41
CA MET A 1 -13.76 40.92 18.74
C MET A 1 -13.69 39.79 19.78
N GLN A 2 -14.74 39.01 20.06
CA GLN A 2 -14.60 37.81 20.92
C GLN A 2 -13.90 36.64 20.21
N MET A 3 -14.26 36.39 18.94
CA MET A 3 -13.69 35.32 18.10
C MET A 3 -12.17 35.49 17.84
N ASP A 4 -11.68 36.72 17.72
CA ASP A 4 -10.24 37.00 17.52
C ASP A 4 -9.40 36.76 18.79
N ASN A 5 -10.02 36.92 19.96
CA ASN A 5 -9.35 36.78 21.26
C ASN A 5 -9.26 35.31 21.68
N GLU A 6 -10.29 34.51 21.36
CA GLU A 6 -10.30 33.06 21.55
C GLU A 6 -9.30 32.37 20.62
N TYR A 7 -9.27 32.77 19.34
CA TYR A 7 -8.28 32.30 18.36
C TYR A 7 -6.83 32.60 18.78
N HIS A 8 -6.55 33.84 19.20
CA HIS A 8 -5.22 34.22 19.67
C HIS A 8 -4.79 33.39 20.88
N LYS A 9 -5.72 33.11 21.80
CA LYS A 9 -5.47 32.28 22.97
C LYS A 9 -5.14 30.84 22.59
N GLU A 10 -5.90 30.23 21.69
CA GLU A 10 -5.65 28.85 21.23
C GLU A 10 -4.27 28.69 20.59
N VAL A 11 -3.87 29.62 19.73
CA VAL A 11 -2.53 29.61 19.10
C VAL A 11 -1.44 29.73 20.16
N MET A 12 -1.61 30.61 21.14
CA MET A 12 -0.62 30.80 22.22
C MET A 12 -0.56 29.60 23.15
N ASP A 13 -1.68 28.92 23.41
CA ASP A 13 -1.72 27.67 24.19
C ASP A 13 -0.92 26.55 23.47
N ILE A 14 -1.03 26.44 22.15
CA ILE A 14 -0.23 25.50 21.33
C ILE A 14 1.26 25.82 21.41
N VAL A 15 1.62 27.10 21.27
CA VAL A 15 3.01 27.55 21.32
C VAL A 15 3.61 27.23 22.68
N TYR A 16 2.90 27.55 23.77
CA TYR A 16 3.33 27.23 25.12
C TYR A 16 3.52 25.73 25.34
N LEU A 17 2.58 24.91 24.85
CA LEU A 17 2.69 23.46 24.90
C LEU A 17 3.94 22.98 24.16
N LEU A 18 4.17 23.45 22.94
CA LEU A 18 5.37 23.13 22.15
C LEU A 18 6.66 23.53 22.85
N GLU A 19 6.72 24.70 23.51
CA GLU A 19 7.91 25.15 24.24
C GLU A 19 8.25 24.24 25.42
N ILE A 20 7.23 23.80 26.17
CA ILE A 20 7.39 22.82 27.26
C ILE A 20 8.00 21.54 26.71
N TYR A 21 7.44 21.03 25.62
CA TYR A 21 7.86 19.78 25.01
C TYR A 21 9.27 19.88 24.38
N LEU A 22 9.57 20.96 23.66
CA LEU A 22 10.87 21.20 23.02
C LEU A 22 11.96 21.63 24.01
N LYS A 23 11.60 22.04 25.23
CA LYS A 23 12.49 22.59 26.26
C LYS A 23 13.28 23.82 25.80
N ARG A 24 12.70 24.60 24.88
CA ARG A 24 13.26 25.85 24.36
C ARG A 24 12.15 26.72 23.78
N PRO A 25 12.37 28.03 23.65
CA PRO A 25 11.41 28.90 22.96
C PRO A 25 11.24 28.49 21.49
N VAL A 26 10.03 28.70 20.98
CA VAL A 26 9.68 28.49 19.57
C VAL A 26 10.26 29.63 18.74
N GLY A 27 11.00 29.31 17.69
CA GLY A 27 11.57 30.33 16.80
C GLY A 27 10.51 30.95 15.89
N THR A 28 10.77 32.13 15.32
CA THR A 28 9.82 32.83 14.44
C THR A 28 9.36 32.00 13.23
N GLY A 29 10.26 31.24 12.59
CA GLY A 29 9.88 30.35 11.49
C GLY A 29 9.05 29.13 11.93
N GLU A 30 9.22 28.68 13.16
CA GLU A 30 8.44 27.59 13.76
C GLU A 30 7.05 28.09 14.15
N PHE A 31 6.96 29.30 14.69
CA PHE A 31 5.70 29.99 14.95
C PHE A 31 4.86 30.13 13.68
N GLN A 32 5.47 30.52 12.56
CA GLN A 32 4.76 30.56 11.27
C GLN A 32 4.25 29.19 10.82
N THR A 33 4.96 28.12 11.16
CA THR A 33 4.56 26.74 10.86
C THR A 33 3.35 26.34 11.71
N ILE A 34 3.32 26.74 12.98
CA ILE A 34 2.19 26.52 13.88
C ILE A 34 0.95 27.28 13.40
N LEU A 35 1.11 28.55 13.01
CA LEU A 35 0.02 29.33 12.40
C LEU A 35 -0.53 28.64 11.16
N ASN A 36 0.33 28.11 10.30
CA ASN A 36 -0.08 27.37 9.11
C ASN A 36 -0.96 26.13 9.44
N TRP A 37 -0.71 25.45 10.56
CA TRP A 37 -1.53 24.32 11.01
C TRP A 37 -2.96 24.72 11.39
N VAL A 38 -3.12 25.89 11.99
CA VAL A 38 -4.44 26.39 12.40
C VAL A 38 -5.16 27.10 11.24
N GLU A 39 -4.46 27.98 10.52
CA GLU A 39 -5.06 28.84 9.49
C GLU A 39 -5.30 28.12 8.16
N ASN A 40 -4.34 27.32 7.70
CA ASN A 40 -4.39 26.72 6.37
C ASN A 40 -4.79 25.25 6.40
N TYR A 41 -4.39 24.52 7.45
CA TYR A 41 -4.79 23.12 7.61
C TYR A 41 -6.07 22.95 8.46
N HIS A 42 -6.56 24.03 9.06
CA HIS A 42 -7.78 24.04 9.88
C HIS A 42 -7.81 22.92 10.93
N MET A 43 -6.66 22.59 11.51
CA MET A 43 -6.57 21.56 12.53
C MET A 43 -7.09 22.08 13.86
N SER A 44 -7.81 21.24 14.58
CA SER A 44 -8.22 21.52 15.96
C SER A 44 -7.03 21.47 16.91
N LEU A 45 -7.15 22.16 18.05
CA LEU A 45 -6.17 22.12 19.13
C LEU A 45 -5.83 20.69 19.56
N ASP A 46 -6.85 19.84 19.73
CA ASP A 46 -6.68 18.44 20.10
C ASP A 46 -5.85 17.65 19.09
N LEU A 47 -6.04 17.93 17.80
CA LEU A 47 -5.31 17.26 16.72
C LEU A 47 -3.84 17.70 16.70
N ILE A 48 -3.57 18.99 16.92
CA ILE A 48 -2.20 19.53 17.02
C ILE A 48 -1.51 19.01 18.28
N GLN A 49 -2.19 18.94 19.41
CA GLN A 49 -1.64 18.32 20.61
C GLN A 49 -1.27 16.85 20.36
N TYR A 50 -2.16 16.08 19.73
CA TYR A 50 -1.87 14.69 19.38
C TYR A 50 -0.68 14.56 18.41
N LEU A 51 -0.54 15.47 17.44
CA LEU A 51 0.62 15.55 16.55
C LEU A 51 1.93 15.69 17.34
N ILE A 52 1.95 16.62 18.30
CA ILE A 52 3.13 16.87 19.15
C ILE A 52 3.47 15.60 19.93
N GLU A 53 2.52 15.06 20.68
CA GLU A 53 2.69 13.83 21.47
C GLU A 53 3.24 12.66 20.63
N LEU A 54 2.68 12.47 19.42
CA LEU A 54 3.11 11.43 18.49
C LEU A 54 4.57 11.62 18.03
N SER A 55 4.97 12.86 17.70
CA SER A 55 6.33 13.17 17.27
C SER A 55 7.36 12.97 18.39
N PHE A 56 7.00 13.27 19.64
CA PHE A 56 7.86 13.00 20.80
C PHE A 56 7.98 11.51 21.10
N LYS A 57 6.88 10.75 21.04
CA LYS A 57 6.90 9.30 21.22
C LYS A 57 7.80 8.59 20.19
N LYS A 58 7.94 9.16 18.99
CA LYS A 58 8.81 8.64 17.91
C LYS A 58 10.25 9.18 17.96
N GLU A 59 10.63 9.92 19.01
CA GLU A 59 11.93 10.58 19.17
C GLU A 59 12.34 11.48 17.99
N LYS A 60 11.35 11.98 17.23
CA LYS A 60 11.52 12.85 16.06
C LYS A 60 10.84 14.19 16.28
N ALA A 61 11.11 14.79 17.44
CA ALA A 61 10.48 16.02 17.89
C ALA A 61 11.10 17.28 17.26
N ASN A 62 11.01 17.43 15.94
CA ASN A 62 11.32 18.69 15.27
C ASN A 62 10.12 19.19 14.46
N ILE A 63 9.99 20.51 14.36
CA ILE A 63 8.86 21.17 13.70
C ILE A 63 8.74 20.75 12.23
N LYS A 64 9.85 20.51 11.51
CA LYS A 64 9.81 20.03 10.12
C LYS A 64 9.15 18.66 9.99
N TYR A 65 9.41 17.76 10.92
CA TYR A 65 8.81 16.43 10.96
C TYR A 65 7.34 16.50 11.34
N MET A 66 6.99 17.32 12.32
CA MET A 66 5.60 17.59 12.70
C MET A 66 4.81 18.17 11.51
N ASP A 67 5.39 19.13 10.79
CA ASP A 67 4.76 19.75 9.62
C ASP A 67 4.52 18.75 8.49
N ALA A 68 5.44 17.81 8.27
CA ALA A 68 5.24 16.73 7.30
C ALA A 68 4.06 15.82 7.69
N ILE A 69 3.86 15.53 8.97
CA ILE A 69 2.71 14.74 9.44
C ILE A 69 1.43 15.56 9.32
N ALA A 70 1.43 16.80 9.80
CA ALA A 70 0.31 17.75 9.69
C ALA A 70 -0.18 17.88 8.24
N LYS A 71 0.74 18.11 7.30
CA LYS A 71 0.43 18.19 5.87
C LYS A 71 -0.18 16.89 5.34
N ASN A 72 0.30 15.73 5.77
CA ASN A 72 -0.27 14.45 5.36
C ASN A 72 -1.70 14.27 5.90
N TRP A 73 -1.95 14.63 7.16
CA TRP A 73 -3.29 14.56 7.75
C TRP A 73 -4.26 15.49 7.04
N TYR A 74 -3.84 16.72 6.74
CA TYR A 74 -4.62 17.67 5.94
C TYR A 74 -4.92 17.14 4.53
N LEU A 75 -3.92 16.61 3.82
CA LEU A 75 -4.09 16.06 2.47
C LEU A 75 -4.98 14.81 2.42
N ALA A 76 -5.15 14.12 3.54
CA ALA A 76 -6.03 12.97 3.71
C ALA A 76 -7.39 13.36 4.33
N ASP A 77 -7.68 14.65 4.46
CA ASP A 77 -8.93 15.22 5.04
C ASP A 77 -9.25 14.69 6.45
N LEU A 78 -8.22 14.42 7.26
CA LEU A 78 -8.38 13.96 8.65
C LEU A 78 -8.58 15.17 9.56
N LYS A 79 -9.70 15.22 10.28
CA LYS A 79 -10.08 16.37 11.12
C LYS A 79 -10.10 16.05 12.60
N THR A 80 -10.11 14.76 12.96
CA THR A 80 -10.21 14.31 14.34
C THR A 80 -9.00 13.47 14.78
N VAL A 81 -8.73 13.49 16.09
CA VAL A 81 -7.68 12.64 16.70
C VAL A 81 -7.94 11.16 16.43
N GLU A 82 -9.21 10.73 16.42
CA GLU A 82 -9.58 9.34 16.15
C GLU A 82 -9.26 8.91 14.72
N GLU A 83 -9.55 9.77 13.74
CA GLU A 83 -9.17 9.56 12.34
C GLU A 83 -7.65 9.51 12.19
N ALA A 84 -6.92 10.43 12.81
CA ALA A 84 -5.46 10.45 12.79
C ALA A 84 -4.84 9.19 13.43
N LYS A 85 -5.43 8.67 14.52
CA LYS A 85 -5.05 7.39 15.15
C LYS A 85 -5.31 6.21 14.22
N LYS A 86 -6.49 6.13 13.62
CA LYS A 86 -6.84 5.08 12.64
C LYS A 86 -5.90 5.13 11.44
N TYR A 87 -5.65 6.32 10.90
CA TYR A 87 -4.74 6.56 9.79
C TYR A 87 -3.30 6.14 10.11
N SER A 88 -2.79 6.55 11.27
CA SER A 88 -1.45 6.17 11.73
C SER A 88 -1.32 4.66 11.90
N LYS A 89 -2.38 4.00 12.42
CA LYS A 89 -2.43 2.54 12.52
C LYS A 89 -2.41 1.90 11.14
N ILE A 90 -3.26 2.33 10.20
CA ILE A 90 -3.27 1.83 8.82
C ILE A 90 -1.89 1.98 8.16
N ARG A 91 -1.23 3.12 8.36
CA ARG A 91 0.09 3.38 7.78
C ARG A 91 1.15 2.40 8.30
N ASP A 92 1.19 2.18 9.61
CA ASP A 92 2.18 1.32 10.24
C ASP A 92 1.85 -0.18 10.03
N THR A 93 0.56 -0.57 9.99
CA THR A 93 0.14 -1.98 9.92
C THR A 93 -0.16 -2.50 8.51
N ILE A 94 -0.42 -1.62 7.53
CA ILE A 94 -0.83 -2.03 6.18
C ILE A 94 0.14 -1.45 5.13
N ILE A 95 0.36 -0.14 5.13
CA ILE A 95 1.15 0.51 4.07
C ILE A 95 2.61 0.07 4.09
N PHE A 96 3.25 0.06 5.26
CA PHE A 96 4.66 -0.35 5.36
C PHE A 96 4.90 -1.83 4.98
N PRO A 97 4.11 -2.79 5.51
CA PRO A 97 4.17 -4.18 5.07
C PRO A 97 3.96 -4.37 3.56
N ILE A 98 2.97 -3.68 2.98
CA ILE A 98 2.71 -3.74 1.53
C ILE A 98 3.87 -3.16 0.72
N LYS A 99 4.43 -2.02 1.15
CA LYS A 99 5.61 -1.43 0.50
C LYS A 99 6.77 -2.42 0.45
N ASN A 100 7.01 -3.13 1.56
CA ASN A 100 8.07 -4.14 1.65
C ASN A 100 7.75 -5.37 0.79
N ALA A 101 6.53 -5.89 0.84
CA ALA A 101 6.11 -7.04 0.03
C ALA A 101 6.12 -6.75 -1.48
N MET A 102 5.90 -5.49 -1.88
CA MET A 102 6.07 -5.01 -3.25
C MET A 102 7.53 -4.73 -3.64
N GLN A 103 8.49 -4.85 -2.71
CA GLN A 103 9.91 -4.60 -2.92
C GLN A 103 10.23 -3.17 -3.38
N ILE A 104 9.43 -2.19 -2.96
CA ILE A 104 9.66 -0.77 -3.26
C ILE A 104 10.61 -0.20 -2.20
N TYR A 105 11.90 -0.51 -2.32
CA TYR A 105 12.92 -0.08 -1.35
C TYR A 105 13.62 1.22 -1.75
N ALA A 106 13.85 1.43 -3.05
CA ALA A 106 14.65 2.55 -3.57
C ALA A 106 13.96 3.92 -3.47
N ARG A 107 12.66 3.95 -3.18
CA ARG A 107 11.87 5.19 -3.05
C ARG A 107 10.73 5.02 -2.06
N ASP A 108 10.16 6.15 -1.66
CA ASP A 108 8.87 6.17 -0.98
C ASP A 108 7.71 6.02 -1.97
N LEU A 109 6.54 5.64 -1.41
CA LEU A 109 5.29 5.60 -2.15
C LEU A 109 4.84 7.02 -2.45
N ILE A 110 4.39 7.26 -3.69
CA ILE A 110 3.80 8.53 -4.07
C ILE A 110 2.34 8.60 -3.58
N LYS A 111 1.79 9.82 -3.45
CA LYS A 111 0.41 10.03 -2.94
C LYS A 111 -0.65 9.13 -3.62
N PRO A 112 -0.68 8.97 -4.96
CA PRO A 112 -1.63 8.06 -5.61
C PRO A 112 -1.47 6.58 -5.21
N GLU A 113 -0.24 6.12 -4.94
CA GLU A 113 0.00 4.74 -4.51
C GLU A 113 -0.48 4.50 -3.09
N ILE A 114 -0.29 5.49 -2.21
CA ILE A 114 -0.80 5.49 -0.85
C ILE A 114 -2.33 5.42 -0.86
N GLU A 115 -2.98 6.26 -1.67
CA GLU A 115 -4.44 6.29 -1.83
C GLU A 115 -5.01 4.94 -2.29
N ILE A 116 -4.33 4.25 -3.22
CA ILE A 116 -4.73 2.91 -3.67
C ILE A 116 -4.66 1.90 -2.51
N ILE A 117 -3.59 1.92 -1.73
CA ILE A 117 -3.43 1.00 -0.59
C ILE A 117 -4.48 1.28 0.49
N GLU A 118 -4.76 2.56 0.76
CA GLU A 118 -5.81 2.95 1.69
C GLU A 118 -7.21 2.54 1.19
N GLU A 119 -7.47 2.63 -0.12
CA GLU A 119 -8.68 2.10 -0.72
C GLU A 119 -8.78 0.59 -0.50
N TRP A 120 -7.70 -0.16 -0.67
CA TRP A 120 -7.69 -1.60 -0.38
C TRP A 120 -8.01 -1.92 1.06
N ALA A 121 -7.44 -1.17 2.01
CA ALA A 121 -7.71 -1.31 3.43
C ALA A 121 -9.20 -1.11 3.74
N ARG A 122 -9.82 -0.07 3.17
CA ARG A 122 -11.26 0.24 3.36
C ARG A 122 -12.18 -0.75 2.64
N LYS A 123 -11.83 -1.16 1.42
CA LYS A 123 -12.71 -1.94 0.53
C LYS A 123 -12.69 -3.43 0.84
N TYR A 124 -11.51 -3.98 1.10
CA TYR A 124 -11.33 -5.42 1.24
C TYR A 124 -11.29 -5.86 2.69
N GLU A 125 -10.81 -5.01 3.60
CA GLU A 125 -10.73 -5.29 5.05
C GLU A 125 -10.02 -6.62 5.36
N PHE A 126 -8.99 -6.94 4.58
CA PHE A 126 -8.19 -8.13 4.82
C PHE A 126 -7.17 -7.92 5.94
N SER A 127 -6.63 -9.03 6.45
CA SER A 127 -5.47 -8.97 7.31
C SER A 127 -4.22 -8.60 6.52
N THR A 128 -3.20 -8.07 7.20
CA THR A 128 -1.93 -7.65 6.59
C THR A 128 -1.26 -8.78 5.81
N GLU A 129 -1.33 -10.02 6.32
CA GLU A 129 -0.72 -11.20 5.72
C GLU A 129 -1.32 -11.50 4.33
N ILE A 130 -2.63 -11.31 4.17
CA ILE A 130 -3.30 -11.49 2.88
C ILE A 130 -2.82 -10.43 1.88
N TYR A 131 -2.70 -9.16 2.30
CA TYR A 131 -2.17 -8.12 1.42
C TYR A 131 -0.73 -8.41 0.99
N GLU A 132 0.13 -8.86 1.90
CA GLU A 132 1.50 -9.25 1.59
C GLU A 132 1.55 -10.39 0.58
N GLU A 133 0.72 -11.43 0.75
CA GLU A 133 0.66 -12.54 -0.20
C GLU A 133 0.20 -12.10 -1.59
N ALA A 134 -0.78 -11.18 -1.69
CA ALA A 134 -1.18 -10.61 -2.97
C ALA A 134 -0.02 -9.84 -3.65
N CYS A 135 0.76 -9.09 -2.87
CA CYS A 135 1.94 -8.37 -3.36
C CYS A 135 3.04 -9.35 -3.82
N LYS A 136 3.36 -10.38 -3.04
CA LYS A 136 4.34 -11.42 -3.41
C LYS A 136 3.94 -12.12 -4.71
N ARG A 137 2.67 -12.48 -4.87
CA ARG A 137 2.15 -13.08 -6.11
C ARG A 137 2.25 -12.12 -7.29
N THR A 138 1.97 -10.84 -7.06
CA THR A 138 2.14 -9.82 -8.11
C THR A 138 3.58 -9.79 -8.60
N ILE A 139 4.56 -9.65 -7.71
CA ILE A 139 5.98 -9.64 -8.07
C ILE A 139 6.37 -10.92 -8.80
N LYS A 140 5.95 -12.09 -8.29
CA LYS A 140 6.23 -13.39 -8.93
C LYS A 140 5.66 -13.50 -10.35
N SER A 141 4.49 -12.91 -10.60
CA SER A 141 3.81 -13.02 -11.90
C SER A 141 4.23 -11.94 -12.91
N THR A 142 4.52 -10.71 -12.48
CA THR A 142 4.78 -9.58 -13.37
C THR A 142 6.24 -9.11 -13.37
N GLY A 143 7.05 -9.55 -12.40
CA GLY A 143 8.42 -9.08 -12.19
C GLY A 143 8.54 -7.66 -11.64
N LYS A 144 7.42 -6.95 -11.38
CA LYS A 144 7.42 -5.55 -10.94
C LYS A 144 6.18 -5.18 -10.11
N PRO A 145 6.28 -4.23 -9.15
CA PRO A 145 5.16 -3.85 -8.28
C PRO A 145 4.02 -3.20 -9.08
N THR A 146 3.02 -3.99 -9.42
CA THR A 146 1.90 -3.58 -10.28
C THR A 146 0.63 -3.50 -9.46
N PHE A 147 0.30 -2.32 -8.93
CA PHE A 147 -0.90 -2.09 -8.12
C PHE A 147 -2.19 -2.59 -8.77
N LYS A 148 -2.37 -2.35 -10.08
CA LYS A 148 -3.54 -2.84 -10.84
C LYS A 148 -3.66 -4.37 -10.84
N TYR A 149 -2.54 -5.08 -10.87
CA TYR A 149 -2.54 -6.55 -10.84
C TYR A 149 -2.84 -7.06 -9.43
N THR A 150 -2.24 -6.44 -8.41
CA THR A 150 -2.52 -6.74 -7.00
C THR A 150 -3.99 -6.52 -6.66
N ASP A 151 -4.58 -5.42 -7.10
CA ASP A 151 -6.01 -5.14 -6.91
C ASP A 151 -6.91 -6.24 -7.48
N LYS A 152 -6.55 -6.77 -8.67
CA LYS A 152 -7.27 -7.89 -9.29
C LYS A 152 -7.22 -9.16 -8.44
N ILE A 153 -6.06 -9.47 -7.84
CA ILE A 153 -5.92 -10.61 -6.92
C ILE A 153 -6.82 -10.41 -5.70
N LEU A 154 -6.72 -9.24 -5.05
CA LEU A 154 -7.49 -8.91 -3.85
C LEU A 154 -9.00 -8.96 -4.11
N ASN A 155 -9.46 -8.40 -5.23
CA ASN A 155 -10.85 -8.45 -5.63
C ASN A 155 -11.34 -9.89 -5.86
N ASN A 156 -10.53 -10.73 -6.52
CA ASN A 156 -10.88 -12.14 -6.72
C ASN A 156 -10.99 -12.89 -5.40
N TRP A 157 -10.06 -12.66 -4.46
CA TRP A 157 -10.12 -13.26 -3.13
C TRP A 157 -11.31 -12.77 -2.30
N LYS A 158 -11.68 -11.50 -2.42
CA LYS A 158 -12.87 -10.96 -1.74
C LYS A 158 -14.14 -11.63 -2.24
N ARG A 159 -14.25 -11.80 -3.56
CA ARG A 159 -15.36 -12.52 -4.19
C ARG A 159 -15.41 -14.00 -3.83
N ALA A 160 -14.25 -14.61 -3.64
CA ALA A 160 -14.13 -16.01 -3.20
C ALA A 160 -14.34 -16.19 -1.68
N GLY A 161 -14.52 -15.11 -0.91
CA GLY A 161 -14.78 -15.16 0.52
C GLY A 161 -13.56 -15.53 1.37
N VAL A 162 -12.34 -15.27 0.89
CA VAL A 162 -11.10 -15.52 1.63
C VAL A 162 -11.09 -14.74 2.95
N LYS A 163 -10.76 -15.42 4.05
CA LYS A 163 -10.60 -14.78 5.37
C LYS A 163 -9.22 -14.98 5.99
N ASN A 164 -8.50 -16.01 5.56
CA ASN A 164 -7.17 -16.36 6.06
C ASN A 164 -6.31 -16.96 4.94
N LEU A 165 -5.02 -17.16 5.22
CA LEU A 165 -4.08 -17.74 4.25
C LEU A 165 -4.47 -19.17 3.81
N GLY A 166 -5.06 -19.96 4.70
CA GLY A 166 -5.52 -21.32 4.38
C GLY A 166 -6.66 -21.34 3.35
N ASP A 167 -7.49 -20.30 3.30
CA ASP A 167 -8.51 -20.18 2.24
C ASP A 167 -7.87 -19.92 0.87
N ILE A 168 -6.74 -19.21 0.85
CA ILE A 168 -5.96 -18.99 -0.38
C ILE A 168 -5.34 -20.30 -0.85
N GLU A 169 -4.75 -21.08 0.06
CA GLU A 169 -4.19 -22.41 -0.27
C GLU A 169 -5.25 -23.34 -0.88
N LYS A 170 -6.46 -23.39 -0.30
CA LYS A 170 -7.58 -24.16 -0.87
C LYS A 170 -7.96 -23.72 -2.28
N LEU A 171 -7.95 -22.40 -2.54
CA LEU A 171 -8.22 -21.87 -3.87
C LEU A 171 -7.13 -22.28 -4.87
N ASP A 172 -5.87 -22.25 -4.45
CA ASP A 172 -4.74 -22.67 -5.29
C ASP A 172 -4.79 -24.17 -5.58
N ASP A 173 -5.10 -25.00 -4.59
CA ASP A 173 -5.27 -26.44 -4.76
C ASP A 173 -6.40 -26.76 -5.74
N ALA A 174 -7.55 -26.09 -5.60
CA ALA A 174 -8.67 -26.23 -6.53
C ALA A 174 -8.29 -25.80 -7.96
N TYR A 175 -7.55 -24.69 -8.11
CA TYR A 175 -7.07 -24.22 -9.41
C TYR A 175 -6.09 -25.22 -10.05
N ASN A 176 -5.12 -25.71 -9.28
CA ASN A 176 -4.13 -26.69 -9.73
C ASN A 176 -4.77 -28.02 -10.11
N TYR A 177 -5.75 -28.49 -9.32
CA TYR A 177 -6.52 -29.69 -9.62
C TYR A 177 -7.29 -29.56 -10.94
N ASN A 178 -8.00 -28.44 -11.13
CA ASN A 178 -8.76 -28.19 -12.35
C ASN A 178 -7.84 -28.07 -13.59
N ASN A 179 -6.67 -27.43 -13.47
CA ASN A 179 -5.69 -27.36 -14.56
C ASN A 179 -5.10 -28.73 -14.90
N LYS A 180 -4.80 -29.57 -13.90
CA LYS A 180 -4.38 -30.96 -14.12
C LYS A 180 -5.47 -31.77 -14.83
N GLN A 181 -6.74 -31.60 -14.44
CA GLN A 181 -7.86 -32.27 -15.12
C GLN A 181 -8.07 -31.77 -16.56
N TYR A 182 -7.93 -30.47 -16.80
CA TYR A 182 -8.05 -29.90 -18.15
C TYR A 182 -6.95 -30.41 -19.08
N THR A 183 -5.69 -30.41 -18.61
CA THR A 183 -4.55 -30.93 -19.37
C THR A 183 -4.65 -32.44 -19.60
N SER A 184 -5.15 -33.22 -18.64
CA SER A 184 -5.40 -34.66 -18.84
C SER A 184 -6.56 -34.93 -19.81
N LYS A 185 -7.61 -34.09 -19.81
CA LYS A 185 -8.72 -34.20 -20.78
C LYS A 185 -8.27 -33.86 -22.20
N LEU A 186 -7.42 -32.84 -22.37
CA LEU A 186 -6.81 -32.53 -23.68
C LEU A 186 -5.94 -33.69 -24.21
N LYS A 187 -5.20 -34.38 -23.32
CA LYS A 187 -4.42 -35.58 -23.69
C LYS A 187 -5.28 -36.80 -24.03
N ASN A 188 -6.51 -36.86 -23.53
CA ASN A 188 -7.44 -37.99 -23.72
C ASN A 188 -8.52 -37.72 -24.80
N VAL A 189 -8.43 -36.63 -25.57
CA VAL A 189 -9.27 -36.45 -26.76
C VAL A 189 -8.80 -37.49 -27.80
N PRO A 190 -9.67 -38.39 -28.29
CA PRO A 190 -9.29 -39.32 -29.35
C PRO A 190 -8.82 -38.51 -30.55
N GLU A 191 -7.63 -38.81 -31.09
CA GLU A 191 -7.16 -38.23 -32.35
C GLU A 191 -8.23 -38.46 -33.42
N LYS A 192 -9.02 -37.42 -33.71
CA LYS A 192 -9.85 -37.41 -34.92
C LYS A 192 -8.88 -37.58 -36.08
N LYS A 193 -9.02 -38.70 -36.80
CA LYS A 193 -8.22 -39.08 -37.98
C LYS A 193 -7.87 -37.84 -38.78
N LYS A 194 -6.60 -37.45 -38.74
CA LYS A 194 -6.06 -36.28 -39.44
C LYS A 194 -6.31 -36.46 -40.94
N ASN A 195 -7.06 -35.55 -41.54
CA ASN A 195 -7.06 -35.39 -42.98
C ASN A 195 -5.62 -35.08 -43.44
N LYS A 196 -5.25 -35.68 -44.57
CA LYS A 196 -3.90 -35.87 -45.13
C LYS A 196 -3.14 -34.59 -45.54
N PHE A 197 -3.43 -33.45 -44.93
CA PHE A 197 -2.87 -32.13 -45.24
C PHE A 197 -2.00 -31.52 -44.14
N HIS A 198 -1.89 -32.11 -42.95
CA HIS A 198 -1.07 -31.57 -41.84
C HIS A 198 -0.14 -32.65 -41.26
N ASN A 199 0.81 -33.12 -42.08
CA ASN A 199 1.84 -34.08 -41.69
C ASN A 199 3.15 -33.37 -41.28
N PHE A 200 3.06 -32.31 -40.48
CA PHE A 200 4.23 -31.71 -39.85
C PHE A 200 4.24 -32.10 -38.37
N ASN A 201 5.34 -32.71 -37.94
CA ASN A 201 5.59 -32.90 -36.51
C ASN A 201 5.82 -31.52 -35.88
N GLU A 202 4.91 -31.12 -34.98
CA GLU A 202 5.18 -30.04 -34.04
C GLU A 202 6.43 -30.44 -33.25
N ARG A 203 7.49 -29.62 -33.35
CA ARG A 203 8.72 -29.85 -32.59
C ARG A 203 8.43 -29.47 -31.14
N GLU A 204 8.36 -30.45 -30.26
CA GLU A 204 8.40 -30.21 -28.83
C GLU A 204 9.80 -29.71 -28.46
N TYR A 205 9.90 -28.44 -28.09
CA TYR A 205 11.14 -27.87 -27.60
C TYR A 205 11.20 -27.99 -26.09
N THR A 206 12.27 -28.58 -25.58
CA THR A 206 12.57 -28.52 -24.14
C THR A 206 12.88 -27.08 -23.73
N SER A 207 12.70 -26.76 -22.44
CA SER A 207 12.94 -25.42 -21.90
C SER A 207 14.36 -24.91 -22.19
N GLU A 208 15.32 -25.83 -22.25
CA GLU A 208 16.72 -25.55 -22.59
C GLU A 208 16.87 -25.19 -24.07
N GLN A 209 16.21 -25.92 -24.97
CA GLN A 209 16.23 -25.66 -26.41
C GLN A 209 15.51 -24.35 -26.79
N MET A 210 14.46 -23.98 -26.07
CA MET A 210 13.79 -22.68 -26.26
C MET A 210 14.71 -21.50 -25.88
N ASN A 211 15.42 -21.61 -24.76
CA ASN A 211 16.37 -20.58 -24.33
C ASN A 211 17.55 -20.43 -25.31
N GLU A 212 17.98 -21.52 -25.92
CA GLU A 212 19.06 -21.51 -26.91
C GLU A 212 18.64 -20.86 -28.24
N LEU A 213 17.38 -21.08 -28.64
CA LEU A 213 16.78 -20.43 -29.81
C LEU A 213 16.55 -18.94 -29.58
N GLU A 214 16.11 -18.53 -28.38
CA GLU A 214 15.97 -17.12 -28.01
C GLU A 214 17.31 -16.39 -28.06
N LYS A 215 18.40 -17.00 -27.57
CA LYS A 215 19.74 -16.41 -27.68
C LYS A 215 20.18 -16.20 -29.12
N LYS A 216 19.96 -17.20 -29.99
CA LYS A 216 20.29 -17.10 -31.42
C LYS A 216 19.46 -16.05 -32.17
N LEU A 217 18.20 -15.86 -31.80
CA LEU A 217 17.31 -14.86 -32.41
C LEU A 217 17.63 -13.43 -31.95
N LEU A 218 18.15 -13.27 -30.73
CA LEU A 218 18.51 -11.97 -30.15
C LEU A 218 19.97 -11.56 -30.43
N GLY A 219 20.76 -12.41 -31.09
CA GLY A 219 22.07 -12.04 -31.63
C GLY A 219 23.18 -11.82 -30.59
N PHE A 220 23.19 -12.58 -29.50
CA PHE A 220 24.33 -12.69 -28.59
C PHE A 220 24.88 -14.12 -28.56
#